data_AF-F1YNT2-F1
#
_entry.id   AF-F1YNT2-F1
#
_cell.length_a   1.000
_cell.length_b   1.000
_cell.length_c   1.000
_cell.angle_alpha   90.00
_cell.angle_beta   90.00
_cell.angle_gamma   90.00
#
_symmetry.space_group_name_H-M   'P 1'
#
loop_
_entity.id
_entity.type
_entity.pdbx_description
1 polymer ?
#
loop_
_entity_poly.entity_id
_entity_poly.type
_entity_poly.pdbx_seq_one_letter_code
_entity_poly.pdbx_strand_id
1 'polypeptide(L)'
;MRAVLDTSVLIAPDIVPIPGQLAISAISLAELHFGVLVATESRVRSERLRRLLIVEKTFDALPVDDGVAAAYGELAAAVVRS
;
A
#
# COMPACT_ATOMS: atom_id res chain seq x y z
N MET A 1 -5.76 -11.59 -14.27
CA MET A 1 -4.56 -10.74 -14.06
C MET A 1 -4.24 -10.70 -12.57
N ARG A 2 -2.95 -10.63 -12.20
CA ARG A 2 -2.49 -10.38 -10.83
C ARG A 2 -1.92 -8.98 -10.76
N ALA A 3 -2.25 -8.21 -9.73
CA ALA A 3 -1.76 -6.85 -9.55
C ALA A 3 -1.48 -6.55 -8.07
N VAL A 4 -0.46 -5.74 -7.82
CA VAL A 4 -0.19 -5.15 -6.50
C VAL A 4 -0.64 -3.70 -6.54
N LEU A 5 -1.52 -3.33 -5.62
CA LEU A 5 -2.06 -1.98 -5.53
C LEU A 5 -1.08 -1.09 -4.76
N ASP A 6 -0.85 0.09 -5.31
CA ASP A 6 -0.10 1.16 -4.62
C ASP A 6 -0.97 1.88 -3.59
N THR A 7 -0.33 2.53 -2.63
CA THR A 7 -1.00 3.30 -1.57
C THR A 7 -1.84 4.44 -2.14
N SER A 8 -1.40 5.07 -3.23
CA SER A 8 -2.20 6.09 -3.93
C SER A 8 -3.52 5.55 -4.45
N VAL A 9 -3.54 4.30 -4.93
CA VAL A 9 -4.77 3.61 -5.34
C VAL A 9 -5.62 3.35 -4.11
N LEU A 10 -5.07 2.84 -3.01
CA LEU A 10 -5.83 2.54 -1.78
C LEU A 10 -6.52 3.76 -1.15
N ILE A 11 -6.00 4.98 -1.36
CA ILE A 11 -6.58 6.22 -0.81
C ILE A 11 -7.43 7.00 -1.81
N ALA A 12 -7.50 6.57 -3.07
CA ALA A 12 -8.24 7.27 -4.11
C ALA A 12 -9.75 7.32 -3.78
N PRO A 13 -10.42 8.46 -3.98
CA PRO A 13 -11.82 8.63 -3.64
C PRO A 13 -12.75 7.81 -4.54
N ASP A 14 -12.38 7.66 -5.82
CA ASP A 14 -13.20 7.03 -6.85
C ASP A 14 -12.34 6.06 -7.65
N ILE A 15 -12.49 4.77 -7.37
CA ILE A 15 -11.80 3.69 -8.08
C ILE A 15 -12.84 2.87 -8.82
N VAL A 16 -12.71 2.79 -10.14
CA VAL A 16 -13.48 1.83 -10.94
C VAL A 16 -13.04 0.41 -10.55
N PRO A 17 -13.95 -0.57 -10.41
CA PRO A 17 -13.58 -1.94 -10.04
C PRO A 17 -12.42 -2.47 -10.88
N ILE A 18 -11.33 -2.85 -10.21
CA ILE A 18 -10.14 -3.38 -10.87
C ILE A 18 -10.29 -4.90 -10.98
N PRO A 19 -10.39 -5.47 -12.19
CA PRO A 19 -10.58 -6.91 -12.36
C PRO A 19 -9.29 -7.69 -12.07
N GLY A 20 -9.39 -8.79 -11.32
CA GLY A 20 -8.30 -9.73 -11.13
C GLY A 20 -8.03 -10.09 -9.67
N GLN A 21 -6.88 -10.74 -9.45
CA GLN A 21 -6.35 -11.03 -8.12
C GLN A 21 -5.51 -9.84 -7.67
N LEU A 22 -5.98 -9.14 -6.65
CA LEU A 22 -5.36 -7.93 -6.13
C LEU A 22 -4.64 -8.25 -4.82
N ALA A 23 -3.45 -7.69 -4.66
CA ALA A 23 -2.68 -7.75 -3.42
C ALA A 23 -2.17 -6.34 -3.06
N ILE A 24 -1.70 -6.18 -1.83
CA ILE A 24 -1.02 -4.97 -1.37
C ILE A 24 0.33 -5.33 -0.76
N SER A 25 1.26 -4.38 -0.71
CA SER A 25 2.50 -4.52 0.04
C SER A 25 2.28 -4.18 1.52
N ALA A 26 3.02 -4.84 2.42
CA ALA A 26 3.11 -4.44 3.82
C ALA A 26 3.58 -2.98 4.00
N ILE A 27 4.34 -2.43 3.04
CA ILE A 27 4.72 -1.00 3.03
C ILE A 27 3.48 -0.12 2.89
N SER A 28 2.52 -0.48 2.04
CA SER A 28 1.29 0.29 1.89
C SER A 28 0.46 0.31 3.17
N LEU A 29 0.42 -0.81 3.93
CA LEU A 29 -0.19 -0.81 5.26
C LEU A 29 0.57 0.12 6.22
N ALA A 30 1.90 0.08 6.22
CA ALA A 30 2.71 0.96 7.07
C ALA A 30 2.46 2.45 6.77
N GLU A 31 2.33 2.83 5.49
CA GLU A 31 2.00 4.18 5.07
C GLU A 31 0.60 4.62 5.52
N LEU A 32 -0.39 3.70 5.47
CA LEU A 32 -1.75 3.96 5.97
C LEU A 32 -1.76 4.14 7.50
N HIS A 33 -1.05 3.28 8.24
CA HIS A 33 -0.84 3.42 9.70
C HIS A 33 -0.22 4.77 10.03
N PHE A 34 0.88 5.13 9.37
CA PHE A 34 1.51 6.45 9.51
C PHE A 34 0.51 7.57 9.27
N GLY A 35 -0.28 7.48 8.19
CA GLY A 35 -1.32 8.45 7.86
C GLY A 35 -2.34 8.64 8.97
N VAL A 36 -2.75 7.58 9.67
CA VAL A 36 -3.65 7.69 10.84
C VAL A 36 -2.94 8.39 12.01
N LEU A 37 -1.71 7.99 12.31
CA LEU A 37 -0.96 8.47 13.47
C LEU A 37 -0.61 9.96 13.39
N VAL A 38 -0.33 10.49 12.19
CA VAL A 38 0.02 11.91 12.01
C VAL A 38 -1.18 12.82 11.75
N ALA A 39 -2.40 12.29 11.66
CA ALA A 39 -3.59 13.10 11.40
C ALA A 39 -3.92 14.00 12.61
N THR A 40 -3.92 15.32 12.39
CA THR A 40 -4.16 16.33 13.43
C THR A 40 -5.66 16.57 13.67
N GLU A 41 -6.47 16.58 12.62
CA GLU A 41 -7.93 16.73 12.71
C GLU A 41 -8.63 15.40 13.01
N SER A 42 -9.51 15.38 14.02
CA SER A 42 -10.26 14.18 14.41
C SER A 42 -11.10 13.60 13.26
N ARG A 43 -11.73 14.44 12.44
CA ARG A 43 -12.50 14.00 11.27
C ARG A 43 -11.63 13.27 10.24
N VAL A 44 -10.44 13.82 9.94
CA VAL A 44 -9.48 13.22 9.00
C VAL A 44 -8.94 11.90 9.55
N ARG A 45 -8.62 11.85 10.86
CA ARG A 45 -8.16 10.63 11.52
C ARG A 45 -9.19 9.51 11.46
N SER A 46 -10.46 9.80 11.74
CA SER A 46 -11.54 8.82 11.69
C SER A 46 -11.71 8.22 10.29
N GLU A 47 -11.64 9.04 9.23
CA GLU A 47 -11.73 8.56 7.85
C GLU A 47 -10.51 7.71 7.47
N ARG A 48 -9.30 8.13 7.84
CA ARG A 48 -8.07 7.33 7.60
C ARG A 48 -8.11 5.99 8.34
N LEU A 49 -8.56 5.98 9.60
CA LEU A 49 -8.70 4.77 10.39
C LEU A 49 -9.74 3.82 9.77
N ARG A 50 -10.88 4.36 9.34
CA ARG A 50 -11.90 3.58 8.62
C ARG A 50 -11.32 2.90 7.38
N ARG A 51 -10.55 3.62 6.56
CA ARG A 51 -9.90 3.06 5.37
C ARG A 51 -8.89 1.97 5.73
N LEU A 52 -8.02 2.23 6.70
CA LEU A 52 -7.04 1.26 7.19
C LEU A 52 -7.72 -0.06 7.61
N LEU A 53 -8.78 0.02 8.42
CA LEU A 53 -9.52 -1.17 8.87
C LEU A 53 -10.19 -1.95 7.72
N ILE A 54 -10.65 -1.27 6.67
CA ILE A 54 -11.20 -1.94 5.49
C ILE A 54 -10.07 -2.67 4.75
N VAL A 55 -8.93 -2.02 4.54
CA VAL A 55 -7.78 -2.61 3.85
C VAL A 55 -7.24 -3.82 4.61
N GLU A 56 -7.03 -3.72 5.93
CA GLU A 56 -6.54 -4.83 6.77
C GLU A 56 -7.49 -6.03 6.81
N LYS A 57 -8.80 -5.80 6.68
CA LYS A 57 -9.80 -6.89 6.60
C LYS A 57 -9.90 -7.51 5.21
N THR A 58 -9.52 -6.78 4.17
CA THR A 58 -9.72 -7.19 2.77
C THR A 58 -8.51 -7.92 2.21
N PHE A 59 -7.31 -7.54 2.64
CA PHE A 59 -6.06 -8.02 2.08
C PHE A 59 -5.19 -8.71 3.13
N ASP A 60 -4.59 -9.83 2.74
CA ASP A 60 -3.37 -10.34 3.36
C ASP A 60 -2.18 -9.69 2.65
N ALA A 61 -1.45 -8.83 3.37
CA ALA A 61 -0.40 -8.01 2.76
C ALA A 61 0.86 -8.82 2.49
N LEU A 62 1.43 -8.64 1.30
CA LEU A 62 2.68 -9.28 0.93
C LEU A 62 3.83 -8.74 1.81
N PRO A 63 4.65 -9.61 2.41
CA PRO A 63 5.74 -9.20 3.28
C PRO A 63 6.84 -8.50 2.48
N VAL A 64 7.63 -7.67 3.18
CA VAL A 64 8.93 -7.20 2.70
C VAL A 64 9.99 -8.08 3.34
N ASP A 65 10.49 -9.03 2.56
CA ASP A 65 11.44 -10.05 2.98
C ASP A 65 12.76 -9.95 2.21
N ASP A 66 13.65 -10.93 2.41
CA ASP A 66 14.97 -11.00 1.76
C ASP A 66 14.85 -11.01 0.23
N GLY A 67 13.77 -11.60 -0.32
CA GLY A 67 13.51 -11.61 -1.75
C GLY A 67 13.20 -10.21 -2.30
N VAL A 68 12.37 -9.45 -1.58
CA VAL A 68 12.09 -8.04 -1.90
C VAL A 68 13.36 -7.20 -1.81
N ALA A 69 14.19 -7.42 -0.79
CA ALA A 69 15.45 -6.70 -0.62
C ALA A 69 16.42 -6.93 -1.80
N ALA A 70 16.58 -8.18 -2.25
CA ALA A 70 17.41 -8.51 -3.40
C ALA A 70 16.89 -7.86 -4.69
N ALA A 71 15.58 -7.99 -4.97
CA ALA A 71 14.95 -7.43 -6.16
C ALA A 71 15.05 -5.89 -6.19
N TYR A 72 14.90 -5.23 -5.05
CA TYR A 72 15.10 -3.79 -4.94
C TYR A 72 16.54 -3.39 -5.31
N GLY A 73 17.55 -4.13 -4.84
CA GLY A 73 18.95 -3.87 -5.17
C GLY A 73 19.22 -3.95 -6.67
N GLU A 74 18.68 -4.97 -7.33
CA GLU A 74 18.78 -5.12 -8.80
C GLU A 74 18.12 -3.95 -9.54
N LEU A 75 16.91 -3.57 -9.13
CA LEU A 75 16.16 -2.46 -9.73
C LEU A 75 16.90 -1.13 -9.55
N ALA A 76 17.35 -0.82 -8.33
CA ALA A 76 18.09 0.40 -8.03
C ALA A 76 19.38 0.48 -8.86
N ALA A 77 20.12 -0.63 -8.96
CA ALA A 77 21.33 -0.68 -9.76
C ALA A 77 21.05 -0.51 -11.26
N ALA A 78 19.91 -1.01 -11.76
CA ALA A 78 19.49 -0.80 -13.15
C ALA A 78 19.18 0.67 -13.44
N VAL A 79 18.49 1.37 -12.53
CA VAL A 79 18.18 2.81 -12.65
C VAL A 79 19.44 3.67 -12.65
N VAL A 80 20.47 3.30 -11.91
CA VAL A 80 21.75 4.06 -11.93
C VAL A 80 22.53 3.85 -13.24
N ARG A 81 22.32 2.71 -13.91
CA ARG A 81 23.02 2.37 -15.17
C ARG A 81 22.31 2.88 -16.43
N SER A 82 21.07 3.35 -16.33
CA SER A 82 20.29 3.93 -17.44
C SER A 82 20.64 5.38 -17.68
#